data_AF-A0A963R856-F1
#
_entry.id   AF-A0A963R856-F1
#
_cell.length_a   1.000
_cell.length_b   1.000
_cell.length_c   1.000
_cell.angle_alpha   90.00
_cell.angle_beta   90.00
_cell.angle_gamma   90.00
#
_symmetry.space_group_name_H-M   'P 1'
#
loop_
_entity.id
_entity.type
_entity.pdbx_description
1 polymer ?
#
loop_
_entity_poly.entity_id
_entity_poly.type
_entity_poly.pdbx_seq_one_letter_code
_entity_poly.pdbx_strand_id
1 'polypeptide(L)'
;MSSTNDIRRSFLDYFEAAGHEAVPSAPLVPHNDPTLMFTNAGMVPFKNIFTGAEKPPAPRATSSQKCVRAGGKHNDLDNVG
;
A
#
# COMPACT_ATOMS: atom_id res chain seq x y z
N MET A 1 11.26 23.83 5.68
CA MET A 1 10.47 22.74 6.30
C MET A 1 10.02 21.84 5.15
N SER A 2 10.26 20.53 5.20
CA SER A 2 9.88 19.62 4.12
C SER A 2 8.35 19.43 4.14
N SER A 3 7.68 19.58 2.99
CA SER A 3 6.23 19.34 2.91
C SER A 3 5.93 17.84 2.98
N THR A 4 4.70 17.46 3.32
CA THR A 4 4.27 16.04 3.27
C THR A 4 4.47 15.43 1.89
N ASN A 5 4.33 16.23 0.82
CA ASN A 5 4.59 15.78 -0.54
C ASN A 5 6.08 15.48 -0.76
N ASP A 6 6.97 16.31 -0.20
CA ASP A 6 8.42 16.12 -0.29
C ASP A 6 8.87 14.87 0.49
N ILE A 7 8.31 14.64 1.68
CA ILE A 7 8.60 13.45 2.49
C ILE A 7 8.16 12.19 1.74
N ARG A 8 6.93 12.17 1.19
CA ARG A 8 6.43 11.05 0.39
C ARG A 8 7.33 10.78 -0.81
N ARG A 9 7.72 11.84 -1.53
CA ARG A 9 8.61 11.71 -2.69
C ARG A 9 9.98 11.16 -2.27
N SER A 10 10.59 11.73 -1.24
CA SER A 10 11.90 11.29 -0.73
C SER A 10 11.92 9.81 -0.34
N PHE A 11 10.84 9.29 0.24
CA PHE A 11 10.71 7.87 0.55
C PHE A 11 10.71 6.99 -0.71
N LEU A 12 9.91 7.36 -1.72
CA LEU A 12 9.83 6.60 -2.98
C LEU A 12 11.16 6.66 -3.73
N ASP A 13 11.73 7.86 -3.88
CA ASP A 13 12.99 8.11 -4.58
C ASP A 13 14.16 7.33 -3.94
N TYR A 14 14.20 7.25 -2.59
CA TYR A 14 15.21 6.47 -1.88
C TYR A 14 15.16 4.97 -2.23
N PHE A 15 13.97 4.38 -2.22
CA PHE A 15 13.81 2.96 -2.52
C PHE A 15 13.97 2.64 -4.01
N GLU A 16 13.55 3.56 -4.88
CA GLU A 16 13.79 3.47 -6.32
C GLU A 16 15.29 3.49 -6.64
N ALA A 17 16.05 4.40 -6.02
CA ALA A 17 17.51 4.43 -6.12
C ALA A 17 18.18 3.14 -5.58
N ALA A 18 17.52 2.43 -4.65
CA ALA A 18 17.93 1.12 -4.15
C ALA A 18 17.41 -0.07 -4.97
N GLY A 19 16.85 0.17 -6.16
CA GLY A 19 16.40 -0.84 -7.12
C GLY A 19 15.02 -1.44 -6.82
N HIS A 20 14.13 -0.72 -6.13
CA HIS A 20 12.72 -1.10 -6.02
C HIS A 20 11.93 -0.44 -7.14
N GLU A 21 10.96 -1.15 -7.69
CA GLU A 21 9.99 -0.55 -8.61
C GLU A 21 9.03 0.36 -7.83
N ALA A 22 8.91 1.64 -8.23
CA ALA A 22 7.94 2.57 -7.66
C ALA A 22 6.54 2.28 -8.22
N VAL A 23 5.70 1.63 -7.44
CA VAL A 23 4.35 1.21 -7.86
C VAL A 23 3.31 2.24 -7.39
N PRO A 24 2.38 2.67 -8.26
CA PRO A 24 1.32 3.59 -7.87
C PRO A 24 0.39 2.98 -6.82
N SER A 25 -0.18 3.82 -5.95
CA SER A 25 -1.19 3.41 -4.98
C SER A 25 -2.37 2.75 -5.71
N ALA A 26 -2.73 1.55 -5.28
CA ALA A 26 -3.92 0.86 -5.71
C ALA A 26 -5.20 1.58 -5.24
N PRO A 27 -6.37 1.27 -5.83
CA PRO A 27 -7.68 1.75 -5.37
C PRO A 27 -7.98 1.38 -3.91
N LEU A 28 -8.90 2.13 -3.30
CA LEU A 28 -9.36 1.86 -1.93
C LEU A 28 -10.23 0.60 -1.84
N VAL A 29 -10.96 0.25 -2.90
CA VAL A 29 -11.79 -0.96 -2.95
C VAL A 29 -10.99 -2.06 -3.65
N PRO A 30 -10.64 -3.16 -2.97
CA PRO A 30 -9.95 -4.28 -3.59
C PRO A 30 -10.85 -4.99 -4.62
N HIS A 31 -10.31 -5.32 -5.80
CA HIS A 31 -11.09 -6.00 -6.83
C HIS A 31 -11.17 -7.53 -6.65
N ASN A 32 -10.17 -8.14 -5.99
CA ASN A 32 -9.98 -9.60 -5.94
C ASN A 32 -10.00 -10.19 -4.52
N ASP A 33 -10.54 -9.47 -3.53
CA ASP A 33 -10.65 -9.98 -2.16
C ASP A 33 -12.00 -9.60 -1.53
N PRO A 34 -13.01 -10.51 -1.56
CA PRO A 34 -14.33 -10.22 -1.02
C PRO A 34 -14.35 -10.14 0.52
N THR A 35 -13.25 -10.49 1.19
CA THR A 35 -13.15 -10.43 2.66
C THR A 35 -12.65 -9.07 3.16
N LEU A 36 -12.11 -8.23 2.28
CA LEU A 36 -11.61 -6.91 2.61
C LEU A 36 -12.57 -5.83 2.11
N MET A 37 -13.07 -5.01 3.03
CA MET A 37 -13.94 -3.89 2.70
C MET A 37 -13.16 -2.73 2.04
N PHE A 38 -11.97 -2.44 2.56
CA PHE A 38 -11.06 -1.42 2.02
C PHE A 38 -9.59 -1.86 2.10
N THR A 39 -8.76 -1.31 1.22
CA THR A 39 -7.30 -1.36 1.33
C THR A 39 -6.87 -0.66 2.61
N ASN A 40 -6.38 -1.44 3.59
CA ASN A 40 -5.99 -0.95 4.92
C ASN A 40 -4.47 -0.89 5.15
N ALA A 41 -3.69 -1.45 4.21
CA ALA A 41 -2.24 -1.51 4.24
C ALA A 41 -1.64 -1.56 2.83
N GLY A 42 -0.39 -1.14 2.69
CA GLY A 42 0.36 -1.15 1.42
C GLY A 42 0.62 -2.53 0.84
N MET A 43 0.54 -3.60 1.64
CA MET A 43 0.77 -4.97 1.18
C MET A 43 -0.46 -5.62 0.52
N VAL A 44 -1.67 -5.07 0.71
CA VAL A 44 -2.92 -5.68 0.22
C VAL A 44 -2.90 -5.94 -1.29
N PRO A 45 -2.47 -4.99 -2.15
CA PRO A 45 -2.38 -5.24 -3.59
C PRO A 45 -1.37 -6.32 -3.99
N PHE A 46 -0.40 -6.61 -3.12
CA PHE A 46 0.65 -7.59 -3.33
C PHE A 46 0.37 -8.94 -2.65
N LYS A 47 -0.81 -9.12 -2.04
CA LYS A 47 -1.16 -10.32 -1.26
C LYS A 47 -0.93 -11.61 -2.06
N ASN A 48 -1.40 -11.67 -3.30
CA ASN A 48 -1.28 -12.86 -4.14
C ASN A 48 0.18 -13.16 -4.51
N ILE A 49 1.02 -12.13 -4.61
CA ILE A 49 2.46 -12.30 -4.82
C ILE A 49 3.10 -12.92 -3.56
N PHE A 50 2.78 -12.41 -2.38
CA PHE A 50 3.31 -12.93 -1.12
C PHE A 50 2.85 -14.35 -0.81
N THR A 51 1.66 -14.76 -1.26
CA THR A 51 1.15 -16.12 -1.11
C THR A 51 1.60 -17.07 -2.23
N GLY A 52 2.31 -16.56 -3.24
CA GLY A 52 2.77 -17.33 -4.40
C GLY A 52 1.67 -17.66 -5.43
N ALA A 53 0.48 -17.09 -5.29
CA ALA A 53 -0.61 -17.22 -6.26
C ALA A 53 -0.35 -16.43 -7.55
N GLU A 54 0.43 -15.35 -7.47
CA GLU A 54 0.86 -14.55 -8.61
C GLU A 54 2.38 -14.38 -8.61
N LYS A 55 2.98 -14.27 -9.81
CA LYS A 55 4.41 -13.97 -9.92
C LYS A 55 4.62 -12.45 -9.85
N PRO A 56 5.60 -11.97 -9.07
CA PRO A 56 5.90 -10.55 -9.04
C PRO A 56 6.46 -10.08 -10.40
N PRO A 57 6.07 -8.87 -10.88
CA PRO A 57 6.68 -8.27 -12.05
C PRO A 57 8.13 -7.85 -11.80
N ALA A 58 8.44 -7.46 -10.55
CA ALA A 58 9.78 -7.14 -10.08
C ALA A 58 10.01 -7.73 -8.68
N PRO A 59 11.23 -8.16 -8.34
CA PRO A 59 11.53 -8.78 -7.04
C PRO A 59 11.40 -7.82 -5.86
N ARG A 60 11.34 -6.51 -6.11
CA ARG A 60 11.31 -5.45 -5.11
C ARG A 60 10.41 -4.32 -5.59
N ALA A 61 9.51 -3.86 -4.73
CA ALA A 61 8.61 -2.75 -5.01
C ALA A 61 8.52 -1.79 -3.82
N THR A 62 8.22 -0.52 -4.10
CA THR A 62 7.94 0.52 -3.11
C THR A 62 6.67 1.28 -3.51
N SER A 63 5.88 1.74 -2.54
CA SER A 63 4.66 2.49 -2.81
C SER A 63 4.27 3.38 -1.62
N SER A 64 3.41 4.36 -1.88
CA SER A 64 2.73 5.17 -0.85
C SER A 64 1.23 4.96 -0.96
N GLN A 65 0.74 3.86 -0.38
CA GLN A 65 -0.64 3.42 -0.51
C GLN A 65 -1.63 4.26 0.32
N LYS A 66 -2.71 4.72 -0.31
CA LYS A 66 -3.88 5.26 0.39
C LYS A 66 -4.60 4.14 1.15
N CYS A 67 -4.83 4.33 2.44
CA CYS A 67 -5.42 3.33 3.31
C CYS A 67 -6.65 3.87 4.04
N VAL A 68 -7.64 3.00 4.26
CA VAL A 68 -8.78 3.27 5.16
C VAL A 68 -8.83 2.17 6.22
N ARG A 69 -8.92 2.57 7.48
CA ARG A 69 -9.05 1.69 8.65
C ARG A 69 -10.32 2.03 9.43
N ALA A 70 -11.46 1.75 8.81
CA ALA A 70 -12.78 2.08 9.35
C ALA A 70 -13.73 0.88 9.31
N GLY A 71 -13.20 -0.34 9.48
CA GLY A 71 -14.01 -1.55 9.47
C GLY A 71 -13.21 -2.85 9.47
N GLY A 72 -13.88 -3.95 9.82
CA GLY A 72 -13.26 -5.27 9.92
C GLY A 72 -12.22 -5.34 11.04
N LYS A 73 -11.15 -6.11 10.82
CA LYS A 73 -10.10 -6.35 11.82
C LYS A 73 -9.27 -5.11 12.17
N HIS A 74 -9.14 -4.15 11.25
CA HIS A 74 -8.37 -2.92 11.45
C HIS A 74 -9.34 -1.74 11.41
N ASN A 75 -9.81 -1.35 12.58
CA ASN A 75 -10.81 -0.31 12.75
C ASN A 75 -10.34 0.72 13.76
N ASP A 76 -10.05 1.92 13.26
CA ASP A 76 -9.64 3.07 14.07
C ASP A 76 -10.79 4.09 14.19
N LEU A 77 -11.99 3.78 13.70
CA LEU A 77 -13.11 4.73 13.63
C LEU A 77 -13.45 5.36 14.99
N ASP A 78 -13.51 4.54 16.05
CA ASP A 78 -13.87 4.99 17.39
C ASP A 78 -12.71 5.71 18.13
N ASN A 79 -11.50 5.68 17.56
CA ASN A 79 -10.30 6.28 18.15
C ASN A 79 -10.01 7.69 17.60
N VAL A 80 -10.73 8.11 16.56
CA VAL A 80 -10.50 9.40 15.89
C VAL A 80 -11.47 10.45 16.46
N GLY A 81 -10.93 11.38 17.25
CA GLY A 81 -11.68 12.48 17.88
C GLY A 81 -11.79 12.31 19.39
#